data_AF-A0A958K9Q5-F1
#
_entry.id   AF-A0A958K9Q5-F1
#
_cell.length_a   1.000
_cell.length_b   1.000
_cell.length_c   1.000
_cell.angle_alpha   90.00
_cell.angle_beta   90.00
_cell.angle_gamma   90.00
#
_symmetry.space_group_name_H-M   'P 1'
#
loop_
_entity.id
_entity.type
_entity.pdbx_description
1 polymer ?
#
loop_
_entity_poly.entity_id
_entity_poly.type
_entity_poly.pdbx_seq_one_letter_code
_entity_poly.pdbx_strand_id
1 'polypeptide(L)'
;MKPEKYLEAFNIEIDAWCYGITQYPGEIYPSLVHAILKELTPTLAWALEHGVVFNLVEVSEKISKAAKYLVHHKEVAFSLLARFPAPHELKTEDEMYTLAAILDMVEKTHQGAIERMEKRWANLSKAA
;
A
#
# COMPACT_ATOMS: atom_id res chain seq x y z
N MET A 1 -7.30 -13.19 16.24
CA MET A 1 -6.09 -12.61 16.87
C MET A 1 -6.44 -11.19 17.30
N LYS A 2 -5.69 -10.54 18.22
CA LYS A 2 -5.94 -9.11 18.54
C LYS A 2 -5.43 -8.23 17.37
N PRO A 3 -6.06 -7.08 17.06
CA PRO A 3 -5.62 -6.17 15.99
C PRO A 3 -4.13 -5.81 16.06
N GLU A 4 -3.59 -5.61 17.26
CA GLU A 4 -2.18 -5.31 17.52
C GLU A 4 -1.22 -6.37 16.93
N LYS A 5 -1.58 -7.65 17.03
CA LYS A 5 -0.75 -8.74 16.51
C LYS A 5 -0.77 -8.80 14.98
N TYR A 6 -1.87 -8.39 14.36
CA TYR A 6 -1.95 -8.30 12.91
C TYR A 6 -1.12 -7.14 12.37
N LEU A 7 -1.15 -5.99 13.06
CA LEU A 7 -0.28 -4.85 12.75
C LEU A 7 1.21 -5.20 12.94
N GLU A 8 1.56 -5.93 14.00
CA GLU A 8 2.92 -6.43 14.22
C GLU A 8 3.38 -7.34 13.07
N ALA A 9 2.56 -8.32 12.69
CA ALA A 9 2.86 -9.22 11.57
C ALA A 9 3.03 -8.45 10.24
N PHE A 10 2.15 -7.49 9.96
CA PHE A 10 2.25 -6.62 8.79
C PHE A 10 3.58 -5.84 8.79
N ASN A 11 3.95 -5.23 9.92
CA ASN A 11 5.19 -4.46 10.03
C ASN A 11 6.44 -5.34 9.83
N ILE A 12 6.45 -6.55 10.40
CA ILE A 12 7.54 -7.52 10.20
C ILE A 12 7.70 -7.84 8.70
N GLU A 13 6.60 -8.06 8.00
CA GLU A 13 6.63 -8.36 6.56
C GLU A 13 7.17 -7.18 5.74
N ILE A 14 6.69 -5.96 6.00
CA ILE A 14 7.19 -4.75 5.33
C ILE A 14 8.68 -4.54 5.59
N ASP A 15 9.14 -4.74 6.83
CA ASP A 15 10.54 -4.60 7.20
C ASP A 15 11.40 -5.67 6.52
N ALA A 16 10.90 -6.91 6.38
CA ALA A 16 11.56 -7.98 5.63
C ALA A 16 11.72 -7.63 4.14
N TRP A 17 10.68 -7.07 3.51
CA TRP A 17 10.77 -6.56 2.13
C TRP A 17 11.78 -5.43 1.99
N CYS A 18 11.76 -4.45 2.90
CA CYS A 18 12.73 -3.34 2.90
C CYS A 18 14.17 -3.85 3.07
N TYR A 19 14.38 -4.84 3.94
CA TYR A 19 15.67 -5.50 4.10
C TYR A 19 16.10 -6.20 2.81
N GLY A 20 15.20 -6.96 2.17
CA GLY A 20 15.46 -7.64 0.90
C GLY A 20 15.85 -6.68 -0.22
N ILE A 21 15.14 -5.55 -0.35
CA ILE A 21 15.50 -4.48 -1.30
C ILE A 21 16.90 -3.95 -0.99
N THR A 22 17.18 -3.61 0.28
CA THR A 22 18.45 -3.00 0.69
C THR A 22 19.65 -3.92 0.45
N GLN A 23 19.48 -5.22 0.68
CA GLN A 23 20.53 -6.24 0.55
C GLN A 23 20.56 -6.92 -0.83
N TYR A 24 19.74 -6.47 -1.79
CA TYR A 24 19.70 -7.08 -3.11
C TYR A 24 21.08 -6.98 -3.79
N PRO A 25 21.69 -8.11 -4.21
CA PRO A 25 23.05 -8.12 -4.73
C PRO A 25 23.17 -7.53 -6.15
N GLY A 26 22.05 -7.41 -6.86
CA GLY A 26 21.98 -6.83 -8.19
C GLY A 26 21.69 -5.34 -8.19
N GLU A 27 21.55 -4.78 -9.39
CA GLU A 27 21.10 -3.40 -9.55
C GLU A 27 19.61 -3.27 -9.25
N ILE A 28 19.26 -2.24 -8.48
CA ILE A 28 17.87 -1.84 -8.23
C ILE A 28 17.54 -0.71 -9.19
N TYR A 29 16.41 -0.83 -9.88
CA TYR A 29 15.91 0.17 -10.81
C TYR A 29 14.40 0.35 -10.61
N PRO A 30 13.81 1.48 -11.04
CA PRO A 30 12.42 1.82 -10.72
C PRO A 30 11.39 0.73 -11.05
N SER A 31 11.49 0.08 -12.22
CA SER A 31 10.52 -0.96 -12.59
C SER A 31 10.61 -2.22 -11.72
N LEU A 32 11.78 -2.56 -11.17
CA LEU A 32 11.92 -3.62 -10.16
C LEU A 32 11.20 -3.23 -8.88
N VAL A 33 11.33 -1.96 -8.43
CA VAL A 33 10.61 -1.46 -7.26
C VAL A 33 9.10 -1.58 -7.47
N HIS A 34 8.56 -1.14 -8.60
CA HIS A 34 7.12 -1.28 -8.88
C HIS A 34 6.66 -2.74 -8.99
N ALA A 35 7.51 -3.66 -9.48
CA ALA A 35 7.23 -5.08 -9.44
C ALA A 35 7.12 -5.59 -8.00
N ILE A 36 8.02 -5.19 -7.11
CA ILE A 36 7.93 -5.52 -5.68
C ILE A 36 6.66 -4.95 -5.05
N LEU A 37 6.30 -3.69 -5.36
CA LEU A 37 5.03 -3.10 -4.87
C LEU A 37 3.79 -3.88 -5.36
N LYS A 38 3.87 -4.56 -6.51
CA LYS A 38 2.81 -5.45 -6.97
C LYS A 38 2.76 -6.73 -6.15
N GLU A 39 3.90 -7.29 -5.77
CA GLU A 39 3.96 -8.49 -4.94
C GLU A 39 3.40 -8.27 -3.52
N LEU A 40 3.36 -7.02 -3.03
CA LEU A 40 2.71 -6.66 -1.77
C LEU A 40 1.17 -6.69 -1.80
N THR A 41 0.55 -6.93 -2.95
CA THR A 41 -0.93 -6.93 -3.08
C THR A 41 -1.62 -7.87 -2.08
N PRO A 42 -1.20 -9.15 -1.92
CA PRO A 42 -1.81 -10.06 -0.96
C PRO A 42 -1.67 -9.56 0.49
N THR A 43 -0.53 -8.98 0.86
CA THR A 43 -0.27 -8.39 2.18
C THR A 43 -1.24 -7.24 2.49
N LEU A 44 -1.48 -6.37 1.51
CA LEU A 44 -2.42 -5.26 1.61
C LEU A 44 -3.87 -5.73 1.71
N ALA A 45 -4.25 -6.73 0.91
CA ALA A 45 -5.58 -7.34 0.97
C ALA A 45 -5.82 -7.99 2.34
N TRP A 46 -4.85 -8.75 2.84
CA TRP A 46 -4.89 -9.36 4.15
C TRP A 46 -5.02 -8.32 5.28
N ALA A 47 -4.31 -7.19 5.17
CA ALA A 47 -4.41 -6.09 6.12
C ALA A 47 -5.84 -5.50 6.16
N LEU A 48 -6.49 -5.32 5.01
CA LEU A 48 -7.89 -4.87 4.94
C LEU A 48 -8.85 -5.88 5.58
N GLU A 49 -8.74 -7.16 5.20
CA GLU A 49 -9.63 -8.24 5.70
C GLU A 49 -9.59 -8.38 7.23
N HIS A 50 -8.46 -8.00 7.85
CA HIS A 50 -8.27 -8.08 9.31
C HIS A 50 -8.41 -6.73 10.02
N GLY A 51 -8.87 -5.69 9.32
CA GLY A 51 -9.10 -4.37 9.92
C GLY A 51 -7.83 -3.66 10.39
N VAL A 52 -6.69 -3.93 9.73
CA VAL A 52 -5.38 -3.39 10.11
C VAL A 52 -5.23 -1.98 9.52
N VAL A 53 -5.42 -0.97 10.36
CA VAL A 53 -5.08 0.42 10.03
C VAL A 53 -3.60 0.63 10.27
N PHE A 54 -2.84 0.86 9.20
CA PHE A 54 -1.40 1.15 9.25
C PHE A 54 -1.08 2.46 8.55
N ASN A 55 0.08 3.06 8.86
CA ASN A 55 0.50 4.31 8.24
C ASN A 55 1.14 4.05 6.86
N LEU A 56 0.32 4.15 5.81
CA LEU A 56 0.78 3.92 4.44
C LEU A 56 1.84 4.95 3.98
N VAL A 57 1.84 6.16 4.53
CA VAL A 57 2.87 7.17 4.26
C VAL A 57 4.22 6.70 4.80
N GLU A 58 4.27 6.24 6.05
CA GLU A 58 5.51 5.68 6.64
C GLU A 58 5.99 4.45 5.89
N VAL A 59 5.09 3.53 5.52
CA VAL A 59 5.42 2.37 4.68
C VAL A 59 6.04 2.81 3.36
N SER A 60 5.45 3.81 2.70
CA SER A 60 5.96 4.34 1.43
C SER A 60 7.35 4.97 1.55
N GLU A 61 7.62 5.66 2.66
CA GLU A 61 8.92 6.25 2.95
C GLU A 61 9.97 5.18 3.25
N LYS A 62 9.63 4.16 4.04
CA LYS A 62 10.51 3.02 4.32
C LYS A 62 10.94 2.32 3.03
N ILE A 63 9.99 2.02 2.14
CA ILE A 63 10.27 1.34 0.86
C ILE A 63 11.09 2.25 -0.07
N SER A 64 10.72 3.53 -0.19
CA SER A 64 11.48 4.51 -0.98
C SER A 64 12.93 4.60 -0.51
N LYS A 65 13.15 4.70 0.80
CA LYS A 65 14.48 4.73 1.42
C LYS A 65 15.27 3.43 1.20
N ALA A 66 14.63 2.27 1.35
CA ALA A 66 15.25 0.97 1.07
C ALA A 66 15.72 0.88 -0.40
N ALA A 67 14.92 1.42 -1.31
CA ALA A 67 15.27 1.56 -2.73
C ALA A 67 16.19 2.76 -3.03
N LYS A 68 16.88 3.33 -2.03
CA LYS A 68 17.79 4.49 -2.17
C LYS A 68 17.14 5.69 -2.86
N TYR A 69 15.86 5.91 -2.62
CA TYR A 69 15.04 6.97 -3.20
C TYR A 69 14.94 6.95 -4.74
N LEU A 70 15.20 5.81 -5.37
CA LEU A 70 15.01 5.62 -6.83
C LEU A 70 13.57 5.90 -7.29
N VAL A 71 12.62 5.64 -6.41
CA VAL A 71 11.20 5.98 -6.59
C VAL A 71 10.78 6.85 -5.41
N HIS A 72 10.17 8.00 -5.71
CA HIS A 72 9.75 8.95 -4.68
C HIS A 72 8.65 8.34 -3.80
N HIS A 73 8.71 8.55 -2.47
CA HIS A 73 7.74 7.96 -1.53
C HIS A 73 6.27 8.26 -1.89
N LYS A 74 5.95 9.49 -2.34
CA LYS A 74 4.61 9.84 -2.89
C LYS A 74 4.15 8.90 -4.02
N GLU A 75 5.05 8.51 -4.92
CA GLU A 75 4.75 7.58 -6.01
C GLU A 75 4.56 6.16 -5.49
N VAL A 76 5.37 5.74 -4.50
CA VAL A 76 5.20 4.46 -3.80
C VAL A 76 3.83 4.41 -3.11
N ALA A 77 3.44 5.45 -2.37
CA ALA A 77 2.15 5.53 -1.70
C ALA A 77 0.97 5.37 -2.68
N PHE A 78 0.99 6.09 -3.80
CA PHE A 78 -0.04 5.94 -4.83
C PHE A 78 -0.01 4.59 -5.53
N SER A 79 1.17 4.00 -5.72
CA SER A 79 1.31 2.66 -6.31
C SER A 79 0.73 1.57 -5.41
N LEU A 80 0.90 1.71 -4.09
CA LEU A 80 0.31 0.83 -3.07
C LEU A 80 -1.20 1.06 -2.95
N LEU A 81 -1.67 2.31 -2.88
CA LEU A 81 -3.11 2.63 -2.88
C LEU A 81 -3.83 2.02 -4.09
N ALA A 82 -3.20 2.06 -5.27
CA ALA A 82 -3.75 1.48 -6.49
C ALA A 82 -3.88 -0.05 -6.47
N ARG A 83 -3.40 -0.73 -5.41
CA ARG A 83 -3.59 -2.17 -5.18
C ARG A 83 -4.84 -2.48 -4.38
N PHE A 84 -5.43 -1.49 -3.69
CA PHE A 84 -6.67 -1.72 -2.97
C PHE A 84 -7.85 -1.91 -3.92
N PRO A 85 -8.77 -2.82 -3.58
CA PRO A 85 -10.01 -3.01 -4.32
C PRO A 85 -10.90 -1.75 -4.23
N ALA A 86 -11.85 -1.63 -5.15
CA ALA A 86 -12.84 -0.58 -5.08
C ALA A 86 -13.79 -0.79 -3.88
N PRO A 87 -14.40 0.27 -3.31
CA PRO A 87 -15.27 0.13 -2.14
C PRO A 87 -16.44 -0.85 -2.32
N HIS A 88 -16.95 -1.03 -3.54
CA HIS A 88 -18.05 -1.95 -3.84
C HIS A 88 -17.60 -3.43 -3.94
N GLU A 89 -16.30 -3.69 -3.99
CA GLU A 89 -15.72 -5.04 -4.00
C GLU A 89 -15.40 -5.53 -2.57
N LEU A 90 -15.48 -4.65 -1.58
CA LEU A 90 -15.28 -4.98 -0.17
C LEU A 90 -16.50 -5.73 0.39
N LYS A 91 -16.23 -6.68 1.28
CA LYS A 91 -17.23 -7.62 1.80
C LYS A 91 -17.84 -7.18 3.12
N THR A 92 -17.12 -6.36 3.88
CA THR A 92 -17.48 -6.00 5.26
C THR A 92 -17.37 -4.49 5.49
N GLU A 93 -18.12 -3.98 6.47
CA GLU A 93 -18.01 -2.58 6.89
C GLU A 93 -16.62 -2.29 7.48
N ASP A 94 -16.02 -3.23 8.20
CA ASP A 94 -14.67 -3.09 8.77
C ASP A 94 -13.60 -2.88 7.70
N GLU A 95 -13.68 -3.60 6.58
CA GLU A 95 -12.82 -3.38 5.42
C GLU A 95 -13.00 -1.97 4.85
N MET A 96 -14.25 -1.49 4.73
CA MET A 96 -14.56 -0.15 4.23
C MET A 96 -14.01 0.94 5.15
N TYR A 97 -14.17 0.79 6.47
CA TYR A 97 -13.63 1.71 7.46
C TYR A 97 -12.10 1.74 7.43
N THR A 98 -11.46 0.58 7.28
CA THR A 98 -10.00 0.47 7.22
C THR A 98 -9.46 1.15 5.96
N LEU A 99 -10.07 0.89 4.80
CA LEU A 99 -9.69 1.54 3.55
C LEU A 99 -9.88 3.06 3.63
N ALA A 100 -11.01 3.53 4.18
CA ALA A 100 -11.27 4.96 4.37
C ALA A 100 -10.22 5.62 5.28
N ALA A 101 -9.87 4.99 6.41
CA ALA A 101 -8.85 5.50 7.33
C ALA A 101 -7.47 5.61 6.66
N ILE A 102 -7.09 4.63 5.85
CA ILE A 102 -5.83 4.65 5.09
C ILE A 102 -5.85 5.76 4.03
N LEU A 103 -6.95 5.92 3.29
CA LEU A 103 -7.10 6.96 2.27
C LEU A 103 -7.03 8.37 2.86
N ASP A 104 -7.75 8.61 3.94
CA ASP A 104 -7.75 9.91 4.64
C ASP A 104 -6.35 10.28 5.12
N MET A 105 -5.58 9.29 5.59
CA MET A 105 -4.20 9.50 6.01
C MET A 105 -3.31 9.91 4.84
N VAL A 106 -3.42 9.23 3.70
CA VAL A 106 -2.65 9.59 2.51
C VAL A 106 -3.11 10.93 1.94
N GLU A 107 -4.40 11.24 1.92
CA GLU A 107 -4.93 12.52 1.42
C GLU A 107 -4.37 13.71 2.21
N LYS A 108 -4.30 13.59 3.54
CA LYS A 108 -3.73 14.63 4.42
C LYS A 108 -2.27 14.94 4.11
N THR A 109 -1.48 13.95 3.69
CA THR A 109 -0.06 14.14 3.36
C THR A 109 0.17 14.38 1.86
N HIS A 110 -0.65 13.80 1.01
CA HIS A 110 -0.55 13.77 -0.44
C HIS A 110 -1.92 14.05 -1.07
N GLN A 111 -2.26 15.34 -1.14
CA GLN A 111 -3.52 15.81 -1.72
C GLN A 111 -3.80 15.21 -3.11
N GLY A 112 -5.07 14.88 -3.35
CA GLY A 112 -5.55 14.25 -4.59
C GLY A 112 -5.42 12.72 -4.60
N ALA A 113 -5.16 12.09 -3.45
CA ALA A 113 -5.15 10.64 -3.31
C ALA A 113 -6.55 10.05 -3.57
N ILE A 114 -7.57 10.64 -2.95
CA ILE A 114 -8.97 10.20 -3.07
C ILE A 114 -9.44 10.35 -4.52
N GLU A 115 -9.30 11.54 -5.11
CA GLU A 115 -9.71 11.80 -6.50
C GLU A 115 -9.03 10.83 -7.48
N ARG A 116 -7.73 10.53 -7.26
CA ARG A 116 -6.99 9.59 -8.09
C ARG A 116 -7.53 8.17 -7.96
N MET A 117 -7.90 7.71 -6.76
CA MET A 117 -8.46 6.39 -6.54
C MET A 117 -9.88 6.28 -7.12
N GLU A 118 -10.72 7.29 -6.94
CA GLU A 118 -12.06 7.36 -7.55
C GLU A 118 -11.99 7.24 -9.07
N LYS A 119 -11.13 8.02 -9.73
CA LYS A 119 -10.92 7.92 -11.18
C LYS A 119 -10.45 6.53 -11.60
N ARG A 120 -9.53 5.94 -10.83
CA ARG A 120 -8.99 4.60 -11.11
C ARG A 120 -10.09 3.54 -11.01
N TRP A 121 -10.87 3.52 -9.94
CA TRP A 121 -11.95 2.55 -9.74
C TRP A 121 -13.06 2.72 -10.78
N ALA A 122 -13.42 3.96 -11.12
CA ALA A 122 -14.39 4.25 -12.19
C ALA A 122 -13.92 3.77 -13.57
N ASN A 123 -12.60 3.73 -13.82
CA ASN A 123 -12.06 3.20 -15.07
C ASN A 123 -12.02 1.67 -15.08
N LEU A 124 -11.75 1.02 -13.94
CA LEU A 124 -11.83 -0.44 -13.84
C LEU A 124 -13.25 -0.94 -14.05
N SER A 125 -14.25 -0.26 -13.46
CA SER A 125 -15.66 -0.66 -13.61
C SER A 125 -16.20 -0.50 -15.04
N LYS A 126 -15.54 0.32 -15.88
CA LYS A 126 -15.87 0.46 -17.32
C LYS A 126 -15.17 -0.58 -18.19
N ALA A 127 -14.11 -1.19 -17.69
CA ALA A 127 -13.31 -2.17 -18.40
C ALA A 127 -13.71 -3.62 -18.08
N ALA A 128 -14.51 -3.82 -17.02
CA ALA A 128 -15.14 -5.08 -16.62
C ALA A 128 -16.51 -5.24 -17.30
#